data_AF-K7KCX0-F1
#
_entry.id   AF-K7KCX0-F1
#
_cell.length_a   1.000
_cell.length_b   1.000
_cell.length_c   1.000
_cell.angle_alpha   90.00
_cell.angle_beta   90.00
_cell.angle_gamma   90.00
#
_symmetry.space_group_name_H-M   'P 1'
#
loop_
_entity.id
_entity.type
_entity.pdbx_description
1 polymer ?
#
loop_
_entity_poly.entity_id
_entity_poly.type
_entity_poly.pdbx_seq_one_letter_code
_entity_poly.pdbx_strand_id
1 'polypeptide(L)'
;MAYSSSGASQIKYVVLLLCDLMLISGLTGEISDNSPQIKYDVFVSFRGEDIRHGFLGYLTEAFHQKQIHAFIDDKLEKGDEIWPSLVGAIQGSLISLTIFSGNYSSSRWCLEELVKIIECRETYGQTVIPVFYHVNPTDVRHQKGSYEKALAEHEKKYNLTTVQNWRHALKKAADLSGIKSFDYK
;
A
#
# COMPACT_ATOMS: atom_id res chain seq x y z
N MET A 1 17.29 -16.23 3.44
CA MET A 1 16.03 -16.84 3.89
C MET A 1 15.33 -17.37 2.65
N ALA A 2 15.03 -18.67 2.57
CA ALA A 2 14.42 -19.25 1.36
C ALA A 2 13.06 -18.58 1.09
N TYR A 3 12.88 -18.04 -0.11
CA TYR A 3 11.61 -17.50 -0.56
C TYR A 3 10.58 -18.63 -0.55
N SER A 4 9.48 -18.48 0.20
CA SER A 4 8.45 -19.52 0.30
C SER A 4 7.62 -19.59 -0.98
N SER A 5 7.16 -20.79 -1.36
CA SER A 5 6.27 -21.00 -2.51
C SER A 5 4.99 -20.14 -2.44
N SER A 6 4.53 -19.87 -1.22
CA SER A 6 3.40 -18.99 -0.92
C SER A 6 3.68 -17.53 -1.31
N GLY A 7 4.88 -17.00 -0.99
CA GLY A 7 5.29 -15.66 -1.41
C GLY A 7 5.38 -15.52 -2.94
N ALA A 8 5.95 -16.52 -3.61
CA ALA A 8 6.04 -16.59 -5.08
C ALA A 8 4.67 -16.49 -5.74
N SER A 9 3.73 -17.26 -5.21
CA SER A 9 2.37 -17.32 -5.69
C SER A 9 1.67 -15.99 -5.45
N GLN A 10 1.77 -15.42 -4.24
CA GLN A 10 1.16 -14.13 -3.90
C GLN A 10 1.60 -13.02 -4.88
N ILE A 11 2.89 -12.92 -5.21
CA ILE A 11 3.38 -11.93 -6.17
C ILE A 11 2.78 -12.15 -7.56
N LYS A 12 2.73 -13.41 -8.03
CA LYS A 12 2.13 -13.73 -9.32
C LYS A 12 0.66 -13.27 -9.40
N TYR A 13 -0.11 -13.45 -8.32
CA TYR A 13 -1.51 -13.00 -8.26
C TYR A 13 -1.64 -11.49 -8.17
N VAL A 14 -0.81 -10.82 -7.37
CA VAL A 14 -0.77 -9.35 -7.31
C VAL A 14 -0.51 -8.77 -8.71
N VAL A 15 0.50 -9.29 -9.41
CA VAL A 15 0.89 -8.78 -10.73
C VAL A 15 -0.15 -9.10 -11.79
N LEU A 16 -0.76 -10.29 -11.77
CA LEU A 16 -1.85 -10.64 -12.68
C LEU A 16 -3.07 -9.73 -12.46
N LEU A 17 -3.48 -9.50 -11.21
CA LEU A 17 -4.58 -8.60 -10.89
C LEU A 17 -4.30 -7.17 -11.37
N LEU A 18 -3.08 -6.69 -11.20
CA LEU A 18 -2.68 -5.36 -11.69
C LEU A 18 -2.78 -5.30 -13.23
N CYS A 19 -2.27 -6.30 -13.95
CA CYS A 19 -2.40 -6.38 -15.41
C CYS A 19 -3.87 -6.34 -15.86
N ASP A 20 -4.73 -7.14 -15.23
CA ASP A 20 -6.15 -7.21 -15.58
C ASP A 20 -6.86 -5.87 -15.32
N LEU A 21 -6.58 -5.22 -14.19
CA LEU A 21 -7.16 -3.91 -13.86
C LEU A 21 -6.69 -2.81 -14.83
N MET A 22 -5.40 -2.79 -15.20
CA MET A 22 -4.88 -1.80 -16.14
C MET A 22 -5.43 -1.98 -17.56
N LEU A 23 -5.66 -3.23 -17.99
CA LEU A 23 -6.33 -3.53 -19.25
C LEU A 23 -7.78 -3.01 -19.24
N ILE A 24 -8.51 -3.19 -18.14
CA ILE A 24 -9.88 -2.68 -18.01
C ILE A 24 -9.90 -1.15 -18.01
N SER A 25 -9.01 -0.48 -17.25
CA SER A 25 -8.96 0.98 -17.22
C SER A 25 -8.60 1.61 -18.56
N GLY A 26 -7.76 0.93 -19.36
CA GLY A 26 -7.44 1.37 -20.73
C GLY A 26 -8.62 1.27 -21.70
N LEU A 27 -9.62 0.43 -21.40
CA LEU A 27 -10.84 0.30 -22.18
C LEU A 27 -11.93 1.30 -21.76
N THR A 28 -11.91 1.79 -20.52
CA THR A 28 -12.81 2.83 -20.04
C THR A 28 -12.28 4.20 -20.47
N GLY A 29 -12.73 4.71 -21.60
CA GLY A 29 -12.31 5.99 -22.17
C GLY A 29 -12.79 7.25 -21.42
N GLU A 30 -12.82 7.23 -20.09
CA GLU A 30 -13.24 8.38 -19.26
C GLU A 30 -12.03 9.01 -18.57
N ILE A 31 -11.59 10.17 -19.10
CA ILE A 31 -10.70 11.08 -18.39
C ILE A 31 -11.57 12.22 -17.87
N SER A 32 -11.70 12.34 -16.55
CA SER A 32 -12.29 13.53 -15.95
C SER A 32 -11.28 14.68 -15.95
N ASP A 33 -11.74 15.88 -16.31
CA ASP A 33 -10.89 17.08 -16.51
C ASP A 33 -10.14 17.52 -15.23
N ASN A 34 -10.63 17.10 -14.05
CA ASN A 34 -10.01 17.38 -12.74
C ASN A 34 -9.16 16.23 -12.18
N SER A 35 -8.95 15.15 -12.94
CA SER A 35 -8.10 14.04 -12.48
C SER A 35 -6.61 14.42 -12.51
N PRO A 36 -5.81 14.02 -11.52
CA PRO A 36 -4.37 14.22 -11.58
C PRO A 36 -3.76 13.57 -12.82
N GLN A 37 -2.77 14.23 -13.42
CA GLN A 37 -2.01 13.60 -14.50
C GLN A 37 -1.33 12.34 -13.99
N ILE A 38 -1.67 11.20 -14.59
CA ILE A 38 -1.09 9.91 -14.27
C ILE A 38 0.39 9.88 -14.69
N LYS A 39 1.24 9.51 -13.74
CA LYS A 39 2.70 9.38 -13.87
C LYS A 39 3.17 7.95 -13.65
N TYR A 40 2.44 7.18 -12.83
CA TYR A 40 2.77 5.81 -12.47
C TYR A 40 1.55 4.92 -12.60
N ASP A 41 1.76 3.66 -12.96
CA ASP A 41 0.71 2.65 -12.95
C ASP A 41 0.35 2.29 -11.51
N VAL A 42 1.37 2.14 -10.66
CA VAL A 42 1.21 1.66 -9.28
C VAL A 42 2.06 2.47 -8.30
N PHE A 43 1.45 2.97 -7.23
CA PHE A 43 2.16 3.41 -6.03
C PHE A 43 2.24 2.25 -5.04
N VAL A 44 3.42 1.94 -4.49
CA VAL A 44 3.59 0.86 -3.51
C VAL A 44 3.93 1.44 -2.14
N SER A 45 3.01 1.28 -1.18
CA SER A 45 3.21 1.61 0.24
C SER A 45 3.53 0.34 1.03
N PHE A 46 4.62 0.36 1.80
CA PHE A 46 5.06 -0.80 2.59
C PHE A 46 6.03 -0.40 3.71
N ARG A 47 6.22 -1.32 4.66
CA ARG A 47 7.29 -1.21 5.66
C ARG A 47 8.57 -1.85 5.13
N GLY A 48 9.56 -1.03 4.80
CA GLY A 48 10.85 -1.50 4.26
C GLY A 48 11.55 -2.55 5.13
N GLU A 49 11.53 -2.37 6.45
CA GLU A 49 12.14 -3.31 7.40
C GLU A 49 11.56 -4.74 7.30
N ASP A 50 10.29 -4.88 6.93
CA ASP A 50 9.60 -6.17 6.91
C ASP A 50 9.78 -6.93 5.58
N ILE A 51 9.88 -6.21 4.45
CA ILE A 51 9.75 -6.83 3.12
C ILE A 51 10.90 -6.59 2.14
N ARG A 52 11.84 -5.69 2.45
CA ARG A 52 12.91 -5.28 1.51
C ARG A 52 13.78 -6.45 1.06
N HIS A 53 14.22 -7.29 1.99
CA HIS A 53 15.18 -8.38 1.71
C HIS A 53 14.56 -9.66 1.13
N GLY A 54 13.42 -9.53 0.45
CA GLY A 54 12.72 -10.66 -0.14
C GLY A 54 11.57 -10.22 -1.03
N PHE A 55 10.36 -10.16 -0.46
CA PHE A 55 9.12 -9.91 -1.20
C PHE A 55 9.18 -8.70 -2.12
N LEU A 56 9.75 -7.57 -1.66
CA LEU A 56 9.88 -6.37 -2.49
C LEU A 56 10.74 -6.60 -3.74
N GLY A 57 11.90 -7.25 -3.60
CA GLY A 57 12.79 -7.51 -4.74
C GLY A 57 12.13 -8.34 -5.84
N TYR A 58 11.40 -9.40 -5.45
CA TYR A 58 10.64 -10.21 -6.41
C TYR A 58 9.45 -9.46 -7.01
N LEU A 59 8.79 -8.58 -6.24
CA LEU A 59 7.69 -7.77 -6.72
C LEU A 59 8.17 -6.77 -7.78
N THR A 60 9.28 -6.08 -7.51
CA THR A 60 9.90 -5.13 -8.44
C THR A 60 10.36 -5.81 -9.72
N GLU A 61 10.97 -7.00 -9.61
CA GLU A 61 11.37 -7.79 -10.78
C GLU A 61 10.13 -8.20 -11.62
N ALA A 62 9.05 -8.62 -10.97
CA ALA A 62 7.83 -8.98 -11.67
C ALA A 62 7.15 -7.77 -12.34
N PHE A 63 7.21 -6.58 -11.73
CA PHE A 63 6.79 -5.34 -12.36
C PHE A 63 7.62 -5.02 -13.60
N HIS A 64 8.95 -5.15 -13.51
CA HIS A 64 9.84 -4.94 -14.64
C HIS A 64 9.51 -5.89 -15.81
N GLN A 65 9.31 -7.18 -15.53
CA GLN A 65 8.94 -8.19 -16.53
C GLN A 65 7.58 -7.93 -17.20
N LYS A 66 6.66 -7.26 -16.49
CA LYS A 66 5.34 -6.89 -17.00
C LYS A 66 5.23 -5.44 -17.47
N GLN A 67 6.35 -4.72 -17.50
CA GLN A 67 6.42 -3.30 -17.88
C GLN A 67 5.48 -2.41 -17.06
N ILE A 68 5.25 -2.76 -15.78
CA ILE A 68 4.47 -1.96 -14.84
C ILE A 68 5.36 -0.84 -14.30
N HIS A 69 5.00 0.41 -14.57
CA HIS A 69 5.71 1.58 -14.08
C HIS A 69 5.28 1.91 -12.64
N ALA A 70 5.98 1.35 -11.67
CA ALA A 70 5.68 1.52 -10.25
C ALA A 70 6.54 2.59 -9.57
N PHE A 71 5.93 3.42 -8.72
CA PHE A 71 6.64 4.18 -7.70
C PHE A 71 6.76 3.36 -6.43
N ILE A 72 7.99 3.01 -6.05
CA ILE A 72 8.28 2.23 -4.85
C ILE A 72 8.87 3.15 -3.79
N ASP A 73 8.15 3.39 -2.69
CA ASP A 73 8.69 4.21 -1.59
C ASP A 73 9.65 3.41 -0.71
N ASP A 74 10.87 3.16 -1.19
CA ASP A 74 11.91 2.41 -0.45
C ASP A 74 12.68 3.26 0.59
N LYS A 75 12.12 4.39 1.04
CA LYS A 75 12.84 5.33 1.93
C LYS A 75 12.59 5.00 3.39
N LEU A 76 13.65 4.63 4.12
CA LEU A 76 13.57 4.18 5.51
C LEU A 76 13.03 5.23 6.49
N GLU A 77 13.36 6.50 6.26
CA GLU A 77 12.96 7.68 7.04
C GLU A 77 13.78 8.83 6.44
N LYS A 78 13.21 9.63 5.53
CA LYS A 78 13.83 10.89 5.11
C LYS A 78 12.87 12.02 5.45
N GLY A 79 13.43 13.14 5.93
CA GLY A 79 12.69 14.26 6.54
C GLY A 79 11.67 14.97 5.63
N ASP A 80 11.08 16.03 6.17
CA ASP A 80 9.92 16.75 5.62
C ASP A 80 10.05 17.19 4.15
N GLU A 81 11.29 17.36 3.63
CA GLU A 81 11.58 17.76 2.25
C GLU A 81 11.05 16.79 1.17
N ILE A 82 10.60 15.58 1.52
CA ILE A 82 10.15 14.56 0.55
C ILE A 82 8.62 14.43 0.48
N TRP A 83 7.89 14.99 1.45
CA TRP A 83 6.43 14.81 1.52
C TRP A 83 5.68 15.32 0.28
N PRO A 84 5.96 16.51 -0.30
CA PRO A 84 5.27 16.97 -1.50
C PRO A 84 5.47 16.04 -2.71
N SER A 85 6.69 15.50 -2.88
CA SER A 85 6.98 14.53 -3.95
C SER A 85 6.23 13.23 -3.74
N LEU A 86 6.08 12.78 -2.48
CA LEU A 86 5.35 11.57 -2.14
C LEU A 86 3.85 11.73 -2.43
N VAL A 87 3.26 12.84 -1.97
CA VAL A 87 1.87 13.18 -2.26
C VAL A 87 1.62 13.23 -3.76
N GLY A 88 2.53 13.84 -4.53
CA GLY A 88 2.45 13.88 -5.98
C GLY A 88 2.56 12.50 -6.65
N ALA A 89 3.33 11.57 -6.08
CA ALA A 89 3.40 10.20 -6.56
C ALA A 89 2.11 9.42 -6.28
N ILE A 90 1.54 9.55 -5.08
CA ILE A 90 0.26 8.92 -4.71
C ILE A 90 -0.86 9.45 -5.62
N GLN A 91 -0.98 10.77 -5.75
CA GLN A 91 -1.99 11.39 -6.62
C GLN A 91 -1.80 11.05 -8.10
N GLY A 92 -0.55 10.96 -8.56
CA GLY A 92 -0.20 10.61 -9.93
C GLY A 92 -0.18 9.12 -10.23
N SER A 93 -0.73 8.27 -9.37
CA SER A 93 -0.78 6.81 -9.61
C SER A 93 -2.19 6.33 -9.91
N LEU A 94 -2.34 5.38 -10.85
CA LEU A 94 -3.65 4.76 -11.14
C LEU A 94 -4.13 3.88 -9.99
N ILE A 95 -3.21 3.08 -9.44
CA ILE A 95 -3.47 2.08 -8.41
C ILE A 95 -2.53 2.34 -7.23
N SER A 96 -3.05 2.28 -6.02
CA SER A 96 -2.24 2.21 -4.80
C SER A 96 -2.24 0.77 -4.27
N LEU A 97 -1.07 0.14 -4.25
CA LEU A 97 -0.83 -1.17 -3.65
C LEU A 97 -0.30 -0.97 -2.22
N THR A 98 -1.09 -1.32 -1.20
CA THR A 98 -0.69 -1.18 0.20
C THR A 98 -0.35 -2.55 0.78
N ILE A 99 0.93 -2.79 1.06
CA ILE A 99 1.41 -4.06 1.61
C ILE A 99 1.49 -3.95 3.13
N PHE A 100 0.45 -4.46 3.79
CA PHE A 100 0.38 -4.57 5.24
C PHE A 100 1.24 -5.73 5.74
N SER A 101 2.19 -5.43 6.61
CA SER A 101 3.10 -6.35 7.28
C SER A 101 3.10 -6.12 8.79
N GLY A 102 3.71 -7.03 9.56
CA GLY A 102 3.59 -7.04 11.03
C GLY A 102 3.92 -5.72 11.73
N ASN A 103 4.88 -4.95 11.20
CA ASN A 103 5.33 -3.67 11.74
C ASN A 103 4.91 -2.47 10.87
N TYR A 104 3.97 -2.63 9.94
CA TYR A 104 3.54 -1.51 9.08
C TYR A 104 3.10 -0.28 9.89
N SER A 105 2.25 -0.49 10.91
CA SER A 105 1.72 0.59 11.73
C SER A 105 2.68 1.12 12.79
N SER A 106 3.93 0.63 12.88
CA SER A 106 4.95 1.26 13.73
C SER A 106 5.62 2.45 13.05
N SER A 107 5.49 2.56 11.73
CA SER A 107 5.99 3.71 10.97
C SER A 107 4.93 4.79 10.88
N ARG A 108 5.23 5.96 11.46
CA ARG A 108 4.44 7.17 11.22
C ARG A 108 4.30 7.44 9.72
N TRP A 109 5.38 7.27 8.98
CA TRP A 109 5.43 7.57 7.55
C TRP A 109 4.46 6.70 6.75
N CYS A 110 4.47 5.38 6.97
CA CYS A 110 3.52 4.46 6.34
C CYS A 110 2.06 4.80 6.71
N LEU A 111 1.80 5.22 7.96
CA LEU A 111 0.45 5.63 8.38
C LEU A 111 -0.01 6.95 7.72
N GLU A 112 0.90 7.91 7.52
CA GLU A 112 0.62 9.16 6.80
C GLU A 112 0.37 8.90 5.31
N GLU A 113 1.19 8.07 4.66
CA GLU A 113 0.95 7.59 3.29
C GLU A 113 -0.44 6.98 3.16
N LEU A 114 -0.81 6.10 4.09
CA LEU A 114 -2.09 5.41 4.08
C LEU A 114 -3.27 6.38 4.15
N VAL A 115 -3.19 7.40 5.01
CA VAL A 115 -4.20 8.47 5.05
C VAL A 115 -4.30 9.13 3.68
N LYS A 116 -3.18 9.48 3.05
CA LYS A 116 -3.20 10.15 1.76
C LYS A 116 -3.74 9.27 0.63
N ILE A 117 -3.43 7.98 0.63
CA ILE A 117 -3.99 6.99 -0.29
C ILE A 117 -5.51 6.94 -0.17
N ILE A 118 -6.03 6.87 1.06
CA ILE A 118 -7.48 6.85 1.30
C ILE A 118 -8.14 8.17 0.88
N GLU A 119 -7.53 9.32 1.15
CA GLU A 119 -8.01 10.60 0.64
C GLU A 119 -8.08 10.63 -0.89
N CYS A 120 -7.06 10.13 -1.58
CA CYS A 120 -7.03 10.12 -3.06
C CYS A 120 -8.06 9.15 -3.64
N ARG A 121 -8.27 7.99 -3.00
CA ARG A 121 -9.37 7.08 -3.34
C ARG A 121 -10.74 7.77 -3.25
N GLU A 122 -10.97 8.52 -2.19
CA GLU A 122 -12.28 9.16 -1.94
C GLU A 122 -12.49 10.41 -2.79
N THR A 123 -11.42 11.13 -3.12
CA THR A 123 -11.48 12.36 -3.90
C THR A 123 -11.51 12.09 -5.41
N TYR A 124 -10.71 11.12 -5.87
CA TYR A 124 -10.46 10.88 -7.30
C TYR A 124 -10.90 9.49 -7.78
N GLY A 125 -11.46 8.66 -6.90
CA GLY A 125 -11.88 7.30 -7.27
C GLY A 125 -10.71 6.34 -7.53
N GLN A 126 -9.49 6.67 -7.08
CA GLN A 126 -8.32 5.80 -7.26
C GLN A 126 -8.54 4.39 -6.71
N THR A 127 -7.99 3.39 -7.40
CA THR A 127 -8.07 2.00 -6.95
C THR A 127 -7.04 1.75 -5.85
N VAL A 128 -7.46 1.11 -4.76
CA VAL A 128 -6.58 0.71 -3.65
C VAL A 128 -6.66 -0.79 -3.47
N ILE A 129 -5.51 -1.47 -3.48
CA ILE A 129 -5.39 -2.91 -3.33
C ILE A 129 -4.58 -3.21 -2.07
N PRO A 130 -5.23 -3.68 -0.98
CA PRO A 130 -4.50 -4.13 0.19
C PRO A 130 -3.92 -5.54 -0.03
N VAL A 131 -2.64 -5.70 0.28
CA VAL A 131 -1.93 -6.98 0.33
C VAL A 131 -1.55 -7.26 1.77
N PHE A 132 -1.98 -8.40 2.31
CA PHE A 132 -1.69 -8.81 3.67
C PHE A 132 -0.54 -9.82 3.66
N TYR A 133 0.67 -9.33 3.98
CA TYR A 133 1.90 -10.10 3.99
C TYR A 133 2.21 -10.58 5.41
N HIS A 134 1.98 -11.87 5.66
CA HIS A 134 2.17 -12.51 6.98
C HIS A 134 1.40 -11.84 8.14
N VAL A 135 0.25 -11.22 7.84
CA VAL A 135 -0.66 -10.64 8.83
C VAL A 135 -2.10 -11.07 8.54
N ASN A 136 -2.93 -11.12 9.59
CA ASN A 136 -4.35 -11.35 9.42
C ASN A 136 -5.06 -10.02 9.05
N PRO A 137 -5.84 -9.97 7.96
CA PRO A 137 -6.65 -8.79 7.63
C PRO A 137 -7.52 -8.29 8.78
N THR A 138 -8.04 -9.18 9.63
CA THR A 138 -8.83 -8.83 10.81
C THR A 138 -8.03 -8.04 11.84
N ASP A 139 -6.74 -8.34 12.00
CA ASP A 139 -5.87 -7.61 12.93
C ASP A 139 -5.56 -6.21 12.40
N VAL A 140 -5.39 -6.06 11.08
CA VAL A 140 -5.23 -4.74 10.44
C VAL A 140 -6.53 -3.93 10.55
N ARG A 141 -7.69 -4.55 10.23
CA ARG A 141 -9.02 -3.91 10.21
C ARG A 141 -9.48 -3.41 11.58
N HIS A 142 -9.22 -4.19 12.62
CA HIS A 142 -9.63 -3.88 13.99
C HIS A 142 -8.46 -3.42 14.85
N GLN A 143 -7.29 -3.18 14.26
CA GLN A 143 -6.06 -2.74 14.90
C GLN A 143 -5.73 -3.55 16.17
N LYS A 144 -5.64 -4.87 16.02
CA LYS A 144 -5.30 -5.82 17.10
C LYS A 144 -3.83 -6.26 17.02
N GLY A 145 -3.33 -6.87 18.09
CA GLY A 145 -2.00 -7.49 18.09
C GLY A 145 -0.87 -6.46 17.99
N SER A 146 0.02 -6.60 17.01
CA SER A 146 1.11 -5.63 16.80
C SER A 146 0.60 -4.24 16.43
N TYR A 147 -0.53 -4.15 15.72
CA TYR A 147 -1.12 -2.88 15.31
C TYR A 147 -1.64 -2.08 16.50
N GLU A 148 -2.29 -2.76 17.45
CA GLU A 148 -2.77 -2.14 18.69
C GLU A 148 -1.63 -1.52 19.48
N LYS A 149 -0.56 -2.29 19.69
CA LYS A 149 0.63 -1.88 20.44
C LYS A 149 1.33 -0.69 19.78
N ALA A 150 1.52 -0.76 18.46
CA ALA A 150 2.16 0.32 17.71
C ALA A 150 1.36 1.63 17.80
N LEU A 151 0.04 1.57 17.66
CA LEU A 151 -0.81 2.75 17.78
C LEU A 151 -0.84 3.31 19.20
N ALA A 152 -0.81 2.46 20.24
CA ALA A 152 -0.70 2.91 21.62
C ALA A 152 0.64 3.64 21.89
N GLU A 153 1.75 3.21 21.28
CA GLU A 153 3.02 3.94 21.35
C GLU A 153 2.97 5.28 20.62
N HIS A 154 2.24 5.35 19.50
CA HIS A 154 1.99 6.59 18.78
C HIS A 154 1.12 7.58 19.58
N GLU A 155 0.12 7.10 20.32
CA GLU A 155 -0.75 7.94 21.17
C GLU A 155 0.01 8.68 22.28
N LYS A 156 1.21 8.19 22.66
CA LYS A 156 2.09 8.88 23.62
C LYS A 156 2.82 10.08 23.00
N LYS A 157 2.92 10.15 21.67
CA LYS A 157 3.74 11.13 20.93
C LYS A 157 2.92 12.09 20.09
N TYR A 158 1.75 11.66 19.62
CA TYR A 158 0.91 12.41 18.69
C TYR A 158 -0.47 12.67 19.29
N ASN A 159 -1.13 13.74 18.81
CA ASN A 159 -2.48 14.07 19.28
C ASN A 159 -3.51 13.01 18.83
N LEU A 160 -4.60 12.90 19.59
CA LEU A 160 -5.64 11.90 19.39
C LEU A 160 -6.26 11.98 17.98
N THR A 161 -6.50 13.18 17.44
CA THR A 161 -7.07 13.37 16.10
C THR A 161 -6.21 12.71 15.02
N THR A 162 -4.89 12.87 15.11
CA THR A 162 -3.93 12.29 14.17
C THR A 162 -3.99 10.76 14.21
N VAL A 163 -3.94 10.18 15.42
CA VAL A 163 -4.00 8.72 15.57
C VAL A 163 -5.36 8.16 15.12
N GLN A 164 -6.46 8.88 15.37
CA GLN A 164 -7.78 8.46 14.91
C GLN A 164 -7.88 8.46 13.37
N ASN A 165 -7.26 9.42 12.69
CA ASN A 165 -7.17 9.41 11.24
C ASN A 165 -6.41 8.17 10.73
N TRP A 166 -5.31 7.79 11.40
CA TRP A 166 -4.57 6.56 11.08
C TRP A 166 -5.42 5.30 11.30
N ARG A 167 -6.13 5.20 12.42
CA ARG A 167 -7.06 4.09 12.72
C ARG A 167 -8.14 3.97 11.65
N HIS A 168 -8.72 5.10 11.25
CA HIS A 168 -9.75 5.15 10.21
C HIS A 168 -9.21 4.71 8.85
N ALA A 169 -8.02 5.16 8.47
CA ALA A 169 -7.39 4.78 7.21
C ALA A 169 -7.04 3.29 7.17
N LEU A 170 -6.50 2.73 8.27
CA LEU A 170 -6.26 1.29 8.42
C LEU A 170 -7.54 0.47 8.26
N LYS A 171 -8.62 0.88 8.93
CA LYS A 171 -9.92 0.23 8.80
C LYS A 171 -10.44 0.29 7.36
N LYS A 172 -10.51 1.48 6.77
CA LYS A 172 -11.01 1.67 5.39
C LYS A 172 -10.22 0.84 4.38
N ALA A 173 -8.89 0.84 4.47
CA ALA A 173 -8.05 0.06 3.58
C ALA A 173 -8.27 -1.45 3.77
N ALA A 174 -8.35 -1.93 5.02
CA ALA A 174 -8.56 -3.35 5.31
C ALA A 174 -10.01 -3.84 5.11
N ASP A 175 -10.98 -2.92 4.97
CA ASP A 175 -12.36 -3.23 4.56
C ASP A 175 -12.49 -3.47 3.04
N LEU A 176 -11.48 -3.08 2.24
CA LEU A 176 -11.44 -3.41 0.82
C LEU A 176 -11.11 -4.90 0.58
N SER A 177 -11.56 -5.42 -0.55
CA SER A 177 -11.14 -6.74 -1.04
C SER A 177 -9.64 -6.73 -1.28
N GLY A 178 -8.92 -7.66 -0.66
CA GLY A 178 -7.47 -7.73 -0.69
C GLY A 178 -6.92 -9.12 -0.93
N ILE A 179 -5.60 -9.19 -1.05
CA ILE A 179 -4.83 -10.40 -1.32
C ILE A 179 -4.12 -10.86 -0.04
N LYS A 180 -4.36 -12.08 0.45
CA LYS A 180 -3.72 -12.60 1.68
C LYS A 180 -2.62 -13.59 1.33
N SER A 181 -1.52 -13.61 2.10
CA SER A 181 -0.41 -14.54 1.84
C SER A 181 -0.82 -16.02 1.93
N PHE A 182 -1.75 -16.36 2.82
CA PHE A 182 -2.18 -17.75 3.05
C PHE A 182 -3.18 -18.29 2.03
N ASP A 183 -3.72 -17.44 1.13
CA ASP A 183 -4.62 -17.89 0.07
C ASP A 183 -3.88 -18.71 -1.00
N TYR A 184 -2.55 -18.77 -0.91
CA TYR A 184 -1.68 -19.38 -1.90
C TYR A 184 -0.83 -20.50 -1.26
N LYS A 185 -1.33 -21.73 -1.34
CA LYS A 185 -0.64 -22.98 -1.01
C LYS A 185 -0.59 -23.89 -2.22
#